data_AF-A0A0F9GTD7-F1
#
_entry.id   AF-A0A0F9GTD7-F1
#
_cell.length_a   1.000
_cell.length_b   1.000
_cell.length_c   1.000
_cell.angle_alpha   90.00
_cell.angle_beta   90.00
_cell.angle_gamma   90.00
#
_symmetry.space_group_name_H-M   'P 1'
#
loop_
_entity.id
_entity.type
_entity.pdbx_description
1 polymer ?
#
loop_
_entity_poly.entity_id
_entity_poly.type
_entity_poly.pdbx_seq_one_letter_code
_entity_poly.pdbx_strand_id
1 'polypeptide(L)' 'MEADQMASLLKVKKKDIQPVLKSLGNANLASLYIEKDKIKLAKISWQGLNEIGEINLKYGLGKDSYENYTAEGYR' A
#
# COMPACT_ATOMS: atom_id res chain seq x y z
N MET A 1 -4.32 7.56 -5.95
CA MET A 1 -3.13 8.41 -5.73
C MET A 1 -2.25 8.38 -6.98
N GLU A 2 -1.69 9.53 -7.39
CA GLU A 2 -0.84 9.58 -8.60
C GLU A 2 0.57 9.04 -8.33
N ALA A 3 1.21 8.46 -9.37
CA ALA A 3 2.57 7.92 -9.26
C ALA A 3 3.60 8.97 -8.81
N ASP A 4 3.44 10.22 -9.24
CA ASP A 4 4.33 11.32 -8.86
C ASP A 4 4.22 11.69 -7.37
N GLN A 5 3.00 11.64 -6.82
CA GLN A 5 2.77 11.85 -5.39
C GLN A 5 3.39 10.72 -4.56
N MET A 6 3.25 9.47 -5.01
CA MET A 6 3.91 8.31 -4.39
C MET A 6 5.44 8.42 -4.42
N ALA A 7 6.02 8.81 -5.56
CA ALA A 7 7.46 8.99 -5.69
C ALA A 7 8.00 10.00 -4.68
N SER A 8 7.29 11.12 -4.50
CA SER A 8 7.64 12.16 -3.54
C SER A 8 7.56 11.65 -2.09
N LEU A 9 6.44 11.03 -1.72
CA LEU A 9 6.21 10.49 -0.37
C LEU A 9 7.24 9.43 0.02
N LEU A 10 7.57 8.53 -0.91
CA LEU A 10 8.50 7.42 -0.69
C LEU A 10 9.96 7.81 -0.93
N LYS A 11 10.23 9.05 -1.37
CA LYS A 11 11.56 9.55 -1.74
C LYS A 11 12.28 8.67 -2.76
N VAL A 12 11.56 8.16 -3.75
CA VAL A 12 12.08 7.31 -4.84
C VAL A 12 11.97 8.00 -6.20
N LYS A 13 12.65 7.48 -7.22
CA LYS A 13 12.56 8.06 -8.56
C LYS A 13 11.21 7.74 -9.18
N LYS A 14 10.58 8.73 -9.83
CA LYS A 14 9.28 8.59 -10.50
C LYS A 14 9.23 7.41 -11.48
N LYS A 15 10.32 7.17 -12.21
CA LYS A 15 10.44 6.07 -13.17
C LYS A 15 10.31 4.67 -12.53
N ASP A 16 10.57 4.56 -11.24
CA ASP A 16 10.55 3.28 -10.52
C ASP A 16 9.14 2.95 -9.99
N ILE A 17 8.23 3.92 -9.88
CA ILE A 17 6.86 3.71 -9.35
C ILE A 17 5.97 2.93 -10.32
N GLN A 18 6.02 3.25 -11.61
CA GLN A 18 5.15 2.61 -12.61
C GLN A 18 5.36 1.08 -12.70
N PRO A 19 6.61 0.57 -12.76
CA PRO A 19 6.87 -0.87 -12.66
C PRO A 19 6.35 -1.49 -11.35
N VAL A 20 6.53 -0.82 -10.21
CA VAL A 20 6.07 -1.32 -8.91
C VAL A 20 4.55 -1.43 -8.87
N LEU A 21 3.83 -0.39 -9.31
CA LEU A 21 2.37 -0.44 -9.40
C LEU A 21 1.91 -1.59 -10.28
N LYS A 22 2.53 -1.79 -11.45
CA LYS A 22 2.20 -2.90 -12.34
C LYS A 22 2.42 -4.26 -11.66
N SER A 23 3.53 -4.44 -10.94
CA SER A 23 3.80 -5.66 -10.18
C SER A 23 2.77 -5.90 -9.08
N LEU A 24 2.34 -4.86 -8.35
CA LEU A 24 1.31 -4.97 -7.32
C LEU A 24 -0.06 -5.38 -7.89
N GLY A 25 -0.41 -4.87 -9.08
CA GLY A 25 -1.62 -5.29 -9.79
C GLY A 25 -1.55 -6.73 -10.26
N ASN A 26 -0.43 -7.13 -10.88
CA ASN A 26 -0.23 -8.50 -11.35
C ASN A 26 -0.26 -9.53 -10.21
N ALA A 27 0.19 -9.14 -9.01
CA ALA A 27 0.16 -9.97 -7.82
C ALA A 27 -1.20 -9.95 -7.08
N ASN A 28 -2.21 -9.24 -7.60
CA ASN A 28 -3.51 -9.02 -6.96
C ASN A 28 -3.43 -8.36 -5.57
N LEU A 29 -2.33 -7.67 -5.25
CA LEU A 29 -2.14 -6.97 -3.97
C LEU A 29 -2.75 -5.56 -4.00
N ALA A 30 -2.98 -5.01 -5.20
CA ALA A 30 -3.61 -3.71 -5.37
C ALA A 30 -4.52 -3.68 -6.61
N SER A 31 -5.62 -2.95 -6.49
CA SER A 31 -6.44 -2.53 -7.62
C SER A 31 -5.87 -1.24 -8.21
N LEU A 32 -5.65 -1.27 -9.52
CA LEU A 32 -5.08 -0.17 -10.29
C LEU A 32 -6.15 0.39 -11.22
N TYR A 33 -6.04 1.69 -11.54
CA TYR A 33 -6.79 2.28 -12.64
C TYR A 33 -5.83 2.94 -13.64
N ILE A 34 -6.18 2.88 -14.92
CA ILE A 34 -5.38 3.43 -16.01
C ILE A 34 -6.09 4.69 -16.51
N GLU A 35 -5.38 5.81 -16.53
CA GLU A 35 -5.87 7.06 -17.09
C GLU A 35 -4.80 7.69 -17.95
N LYS A 36 -5.11 7.94 -19.23
CA LYS A 36 -4.20 8.59 -20.19
C LYS A 36 -2.80 7.95 -20.16
N ASP A 37 -2.78 6.62 -20.27
CA ASP A 37 -1.58 5.76 -20.22
C ASP A 37 -0.77 5.77 -18.92
N LYS A 38 -1.28 6.35 -17.84
CA LYS A 38 -0.66 6.33 -16.51
C LYS A 38 -1.40 5.38 -15.59
N ILE A 39 -0.65 4.44 -15.01
CA ILE A 39 -1.18 3.56 -13.95
C ILE A 39 -1.21 4.37 -12.65
N LYS A 40 -2.35 4.33 -11.97
CA LYS A 40 -2.54 4.93 -10.65
C LYS A 40 -3.09 3.90 -9.67
N LEU A 41 -2.72 4.05 -8.40
CA LEU A 41 -3.24 3.21 -7.33
C LEU A 41 -4.67 3.65 -7.00
N ALA A 42 -5.63 2.72 -7.12
CA ALA A 42 -7.02 2.92 -6.74
C ALA A 42 -7.25 2.47 -5.29
N LYS A 43 -6.93 1.21 -4.98
CA LYS A 43 -7.15 0.62 -3.64
C LYS A 43 -6.16 -0.52 -3.38
N ILE A 44 -5.76 -0.72 -2.13
CA ILE A 44 -5.08 -1.96 -1.68
C ILE A 44 -6.13 -3.07 -1.58
N SER A 45 -5.82 -4.27 -2.08
CA SER A 45 -6.72 -5.42 -1.99
C SER A 45 -6.73 -5.98 -0.57
N TRP A 46 -7.71 -6.85 -0.26
CA TRP A 46 -7.71 -7.58 1.01
C TRP A 46 -6.45 -8.45 1.17
N GLN A 47 -6.01 -9.08 0.08
CA GLN A 47 -4.78 -9.87 0.07
C GLN A 47 -3.55 -8.98 0.36
N GLY A 48 -3.49 -7.78 -0.24
CA GLY A 48 -2.44 -6.81 0.02
C GLY A 48 -2.41 -6.34 1.48
N LEU A 49 -3.57 -6.15 2.10
CA LEU A 49 -3.66 -5.79 3.53
C LEU A 49 -3.19 -6.92 4.43
N ASN A 50 -3.54 -8.17 4.12
CA ASN A 50 -3.07 -9.33 4.87
C ASN A 50 -1.55 -9.46 4.78
N GLU A 51 -0.96 -9.33 3.59
CA GLU A 51 0.49 -9.38 3.39
C GLU A 51 1.21 -8.31 4.23
N ILE A 52 0.69 -7.08 4.26
CA ILE A 52 1.21 -6.01 5.12
C ILE A 52 1.14 -6.41 6.59
N GLY A 53 0.02 -7.00 7.03
CA GLY A 53 -0.16 -7.50 8.39
C GLY A 53 0.85 -8.58 8.77
N GLU A 54 1.05 -9.57 7.89
CA GLU A 54 2.02 -10.66 8.10
C GLU A 54 3.45 -10.14 8.20
N ILE A 55 3.85 -9.21 7.32
CA ILE A 55 5.16 -8.56 7.37
C ILE A 55 5.31 -7.78 8.68
N ASN A 56 4.29 -7.00 9.07
CA ASN A 56 4.33 -6.23 10.31
C ASN A 56 4.52 -7.12 11.54
N LEU A 57 3.78 -8.22 11.63
CA LEU A 57 3.91 -9.20 12.70
C LEU A 57 5.30 -9.85 12.71
N LYS A 58 5.80 -10.27 11.54
CA LYS A 58 7.08 -10.96 11.39
C LYS A 58 8.26 -10.09 11.83
N TYR A 59 8.22 -8.79 11.54
CA TYR A 59 9.32 -7.87 11.83
C TYR A 59 9.06 -6.97 13.05
N GLY A 60 7.95 -7.18 13.76
CA GLY A 60 7.57 -6.34 14.91
C GLY A 60 7.31 -4.88 14.54
N LEU A 61 6.95 -4.59 13.28
CA LEU A 61 6.64 -3.25 12.82
C LEU A 61 5.21 -2.89 13.23
N GLY A 62 5.02 -1.70 13.79
CA GLY A 62 3.70 -1.24 14.25
C GLY A 62 3.31 -1.70 15.65
N LYS A 63 4.24 -2.30 16.42
CA LYS A 63 4.04 -2.63 17.84
C LYS A 63 3.60 -1.42 18.68
N ASP A 64 4.11 -0.23 18.34
CA ASP A 64 3.77 1.03 19.02
C ASP A 64 2.53 1.70 18.41
N SER A 65 2.08 1.27 17.23
CA SER A 65 0.89 1.83 16.57
C SER A 65 -0.43 1.45 17.26
N TYR A 66 -0.39 0.44 18.14
CA TYR A 66 -1.51 0.00 18.96
C TYR A 66 -1.56 0.64 20.36
N GLU A 67 -0.56 1.42 20.78
CA GLU A 67 -0.56 2.06 22.11
C GLU A 67 -1.76 3.00 22.30
N ASN A 68 -2.29 3.56 21.21
CA ASN A 68 -3.48 4.43 21.21
C ASN A 68 -4.72 3.76 20.60
N TYR A 69 -4.69 2.44 20.35
CA TYR A 69 -5.86 1.72 19.84
C TYR A 69 -6.83 1.44 20.98
N THR A 70 -7.68 2.41 21.30
CA THR A 70 -8.94 2.13 22.00
C THR A 70 -9.84 1.38 21.04
N ALA A 71 -10.01 0.08 21.26
CA ALA A 71 -11.05 -0.71 20.61
C ALA A 71 -12.43 -0.16 21.03
N GLU A 72 -12.86 0.93 20.41
CA GLU A 72 -14.24 1.41 20.54
C GLU A 72 -15.16 0.36 19.90
N GLY A 73 -15.97 -0.31 20.72
CA GLY A 73 -17.17 -0.98 20.24
C GLY A 73 -17.43 -2.43 20.65
N TYR A 74 -16.66 -3.05 21.55
CA TYR A 74 -17.05 -4.34 22.14
C TYR A 74 -17.22 -4.24 23.66
N ARG A 75 -18.35 -3.64 24.08
CA ARG A 75 -19.08 -3.99 25.29
C ARG A 75 -20.56 -3.81 25.06
#